data_AF-A0A1M7AB58-F1
#
_entry.id   AF-A0A1M7AB58-F1
#
_cell.length_a   1.000
_cell.length_b   1.000
_cell.length_c   1.000
_cell.angle_alpha   90.00
_cell.angle_beta   90.00
_cell.angle_gamma   90.00
#
_symmetry.space_group_name_H-M   'P 1'
#
loop_
_entity.id
_entity.type
_entity.pdbx_description
1 polymer ?
#
loop_
_entity_poly.entity_id
_entity_poly.type
_entity_poly.pdbx_seq_one_letter_code
_entity_poly.pdbx_strand_id
1 'polypeptide(L)'
;MDNLAELHARGYPFIVHYTINGLPSFLEPSIPSVESCVSHLRQLTDDYGKKAAIWRYDPILITSETSFDFHRSNFACIARQLAGVVDDVAVAFASFSFKKTRANLSRAAREKGFSWEDPEVPAKQAFIRELASIASDNGITLRLCGQSECLTPGISSAVCIDAMRLSLVAGRLIPSKRPGHRGKECGCDYSRDIGAYDTCGHGCIYCYATTNHKASLSFCDQHDPMAEWLRGPRRLRGRSAKASFLEENHS
;
A
#
# COMPACT_ATOMS: atom_id res chain seq x y z
N MET A 1 -16.39 9.37 0.28
CA MET A 1 -15.42 10.47 0.03
C MET A 1 -15.36 11.45 1.20
N ASP A 2 -16.30 11.34 2.12
CA ASP A 2 -16.80 12.38 2.99
C ASP A 2 -15.75 12.80 4.03
N ASN A 3 -15.00 11.84 4.58
CA ASN A 3 -13.88 12.11 5.48
C ASN A 3 -12.74 12.91 4.81
N LEU A 4 -12.54 12.77 3.48
CA LEU A 4 -11.55 13.59 2.75
C LEU A 4 -12.05 15.01 2.55
N ALA A 5 -13.36 15.17 2.31
CA ALA A 5 -14.00 16.48 2.23
C ALA A 5 -13.93 17.22 3.58
N GLU A 6 -14.10 16.50 4.70
CA GLU A 6 -13.89 17.06 6.05
C GLU A 6 -12.45 17.50 6.28
N LEU A 7 -11.45 16.67 5.93
CA LEU A 7 -10.04 17.05 6.05
C LEU A 7 -9.70 18.28 5.19
N HIS A 8 -10.22 18.33 3.96
CA HIS A 8 -10.04 19.47 3.06
C HIS A 8 -10.68 20.75 3.61
N ALA A 9 -11.94 20.68 4.08
CA ALA A 9 -12.66 21.80 4.67
C ALA A 9 -11.98 22.33 5.95
N ARG A 10 -11.30 21.47 6.72
CA ARG A 10 -10.48 21.85 7.87
C ARG A 10 -9.08 22.38 7.50
N GLY A 11 -8.74 22.44 6.22
CA GLY A 11 -7.44 22.93 5.74
C GLY A 11 -6.27 21.96 5.96
N TYR A 12 -6.54 20.67 6.16
CA TYR A 12 -5.51 19.64 6.25
C TYR A 12 -5.15 19.12 4.86
N PRO A 13 -3.93 19.39 4.34
CA PRO A 13 -3.48 18.84 3.07
C PRO A 13 -3.21 17.35 3.21
N PHE A 14 -3.54 16.57 2.17
CA PHE A 14 -3.31 15.13 2.13
C PHE A 14 -2.84 14.68 0.75
N ILE A 15 -2.21 13.50 0.71
CA ILE A 15 -1.96 12.74 -0.53
C ILE A 15 -2.51 11.34 -0.29
N VAL A 16 -3.38 10.88 -1.18
CA VAL A 16 -3.91 9.52 -1.18
C VAL A 16 -3.05 8.65 -2.08
N HIS A 17 -2.46 7.63 -1.49
CA HIS A 17 -1.84 6.54 -2.21
C HIS A 17 -2.89 5.47 -2.52
N TYR A 18 -3.24 5.29 -3.80
CA TYR A 18 -4.33 4.41 -4.22
C TYR A 18 -3.79 3.23 -5.03
N THR A 19 -3.92 2.01 -4.52
CA THR A 19 -3.45 0.79 -5.19
C THR A 19 -4.46 0.32 -6.23
N ILE A 20 -4.00 0.15 -7.48
CA ILE A 20 -4.78 -0.48 -8.57
C ILE A 20 -3.84 -1.46 -9.27
N ASN A 21 -3.85 -2.72 -8.82
CA ASN A 21 -2.99 -3.78 -9.38
C ASN A 21 -3.70 -4.59 -10.48
N GLY A 22 -5.02 -4.77 -10.35
CA GLY A 22 -5.81 -5.62 -11.26
C GLY A 22 -5.36 -7.08 -11.24
N LEU A 23 -4.96 -7.64 -10.10
CA LEU A 23 -4.58 -9.05 -10.03
C LEU A 23 -5.84 -9.95 -10.11
N PRO A 24 -5.69 -11.21 -10.54
CA PRO A 24 -6.76 -12.19 -10.45
C PRO A 24 -7.39 -12.25 -9.04
N SER A 25 -8.72 -12.36 -8.98
CA SER A 25 -9.48 -12.36 -7.71
C SER A 25 -9.07 -13.49 -6.76
N PHE A 26 -8.46 -14.57 -7.26
CA PHE A 26 -7.93 -15.61 -6.37
C PHE A 26 -6.73 -15.14 -5.52
N LEU A 27 -6.04 -14.06 -5.92
CA LEU A 27 -4.96 -13.38 -5.19
C LEU A 27 -5.47 -12.17 -4.38
N GLU A 28 -6.40 -11.40 -4.95
CA GLU A 28 -7.04 -10.19 -4.39
C GLU A 28 -8.58 -10.40 -4.27
N PRO A 29 -9.08 -11.17 -3.28
CA PRO A 29 -10.47 -11.69 -3.30
C PRO A 29 -11.56 -10.70 -2.91
N SER A 30 -11.22 -9.57 -2.31
CA SER A 30 -12.19 -8.56 -1.84
C SER A 30 -11.72 -7.14 -2.14
N ILE A 31 -11.11 -6.94 -3.31
CA ILE A 31 -10.72 -5.65 -3.88
C ILE A 31 -11.76 -5.26 -4.96
N PRO A 32 -12.14 -3.97 -5.11
CA PRO A 32 -13.01 -3.52 -6.19
C PRO A 32 -12.41 -3.74 -7.59
N SER A 33 -13.25 -3.72 -8.63
CA SER A 33 -12.77 -3.84 -10.00
C SER A 33 -11.85 -2.69 -10.40
N VAL A 34 -11.04 -2.89 -11.45
CA VAL A 34 -10.15 -1.85 -11.98
C VAL A 34 -10.93 -0.59 -12.38
N GLU A 35 -12.08 -0.76 -13.00
CA GLU A 35 -12.95 0.32 -13.48
C GLU A 35 -13.51 1.13 -12.30
N SER A 36 -13.93 0.46 -11.22
CA SER A 36 -14.38 1.11 -9.99
C SER A 36 -13.23 1.88 -9.32
N CYS A 37 -12.06 1.27 -9.21
CA CYS A 37 -10.86 1.92 -8.68
C CYS A 37 -10.42 3.15 -9.50
N VAL A 38 -10.45 3.06 -10.84
CA VAL A 38 -10.19 4.18 -11.76
C VAL A 38 -11.21 5.30 -11.56
N SER A 39 -12.50 4.96 -11.42
CA SER A 39 -13.57 5.94 -11.17
C SER A 39 -13.36 6.69 -9.85
N HIS A 40 -13.06 5.98 -8.77
CA HIS A 40 -12.72 6.60 -7.47
C HIS A 40 -11.49 7.50 -7.55
N LEU A 41 -10.44 7.06 -8.26
CA LEU A 41 -9.20 7.82 -8.39
C LEU A 41 -9.40 9.08 -9.25
N ARG A 42 -10.26 9.01 -10.27
CA ARG A 42 -10.69 10.16 -11.07
C ARG A 42 -11.47 11.17 -10.23
N GLN A 43 -12.48 10.73 -9.49
CA GLN A 43 -13.25 11.60 -8.59
C GLN A 43 -12.34 12.31 -7.58
N LEU A 44 -11.38 11.59 -6.98
CA LEU A 44 -10.39 12.17 -6.09
C LEU A 44 -9.53 13.27 -6.76
N THR A 45 -9.11 13.07 -8.01
CA THR A 45 -8.28 14.06 -8.72
C THR A 45 -9.08 15.23 -9.26
N ASP A 46 -10.39 15.05 -9.51
CA ASP A 46 -11.30 16.13 -9.91
C ASP A 46 -11.65 17.01 -8.69
N ASP A 47 -11.90 16.40 -7.52
CA ASP A 47 -12.23 17.09 -6.27
C ASP A 47 -11.03 17.83 -5.64
N TYR A 48 -9.84 17.21 -5.62
CA TYR A 48 -8.67 17.70 -4.87
C TYR A 48 -7.40 17.96 -5.72
N GLY A 49 -7.51 17.80 -7.03
CA GLY A 49 -6.41 18.00 -7.98
C GLY A 49 -5.43 16.82 -8.07
N LYS A 50 -4.78 16.69 -9.24
CA LYS A 50 -3.90 15.55 -9.58
C LYS A 50 -2.76 15.30 -8.58
N LYS A 51 -2.28 16.36 -7.89
CA LYS A 51 -1.22 16.26 -6.89
C LYS A 51 -1.65 15.54 -5.59
N ALA A 52 -2.95 15.52 -5.28
CA ALA A 52 -3.50 14.85 -4.10
C ALA A 52 -3.61 13.32 -4.25
N ALA A 53 -3.30 12.76 -5.42
CA ALA A 53 -3.40 11.33 -5.71
C ALA A 53 -2.07 10.76 -6.21
N ILE A 54 -1.73 9.53 -5.82
CA ILE A 54 -0.64 8.74 -6.42
C ILE A 54 -1.17 7.33 -6.68
N TRP A 55 -1.07 6.85 -7.92
CA TRP A 55 -1.36 5.45 -8.24
C TRP A 55 -0.24 4.56 -7.69
N ARG A 56 -0.61 3.44 -7.05
CA ARG A 56 0.33 2.36 -6.72
C ARG A 56 0.04 1.14 -7.59
N TYR A 57 1.08 0.66 -8.26
CA TYR A 57 1.11 -0.67 -8.86
C TYR A 57 2.05 -1.53 -8.03
N ASP A 58 1.54 -1.95 -6.87
CA ASP A 58 2.29 -2.54 -5.78
C ASP A 58 1.41 -3.54 -5.00
N PRO A 59 1.76 -4.84 -4.95
CA PRO A 59 2.98 -5.44 -5.51
C PRO A 59 2.82 -5.93 -6.96
N ILE A 60 3.90 -5.81 -7.73
CA ILE A 60 4.17 -6.68 -8.89
C ILE A 60 4.52 -8.07 -8.33
N LEU A 61 3.75 -9.09 -8.68
CA LEU A 61 3.86 -10.43 -8.11
C LEU A 61 3.92 -11.44 -9.25
N ILE A 62 5.09 -12.02 -9.50
CA ILE A 62 5.27 -12.96 -10.62
C ILE A 62 4.77 -14.36 -10.23
N THR A 63 3.78 -14.84 -10.97
CA THR A 63 3.21 -16.20 -10.86
C THR A 63 2.93 -16.78 -12.25
N SER A 64 2.55 -18.07 -12.33
CA SER A 64 2.04 -18.66 -13.57
C SER A 64 0.86 -17.89 -14.17
N GLU A 65 0.04 -17.24 -13.34
CA GLU A 65 -1.15 -16.48 -13.74
C GLU A 65 -0.87 -14.98 -13.93
N THR A 66 0.27 -14.49 -13.44
CA THR A 66 0.65 -13.08 -13.42
C THR A 66 2.10 -12.91 -13.86
N SER A 67 2.38 -13.36 -15.08
CA SER A 67 3.68 -13.23 -15.73
C SER A 67 4.05 -11.77 -16.04
N PHE A 68 5.28 -11.55 -16.52
CA PHE A 68 5.69 -10.26 -17.06
C PHE A 68 4.79 -9.78 -18.21
N ASP A 69 4.28 -10.67 -19.07
CA ASP A 69 3.35 -10.31 -20.17
C ASP A 69 1.96 -9.93 -19.68
N PHE A 70 1.46 -10.62 -18.65
CA PHE A 70 0.25 -10.21 -17.95
C PHE A 70 0.43 -8.79 -17.39
N HIS A 71 1.51 -8.56 -16.65
CA HIS A 71 1.77 -7.27 -16.02
C HIS A 71 2.01 -6.15 -17.07
N ARG A 72 2.71 -6.41 -18.18
CA ARG A 72 2.83 -5.47 -19.33
C ARG A 72 1.45 -5.04 -19.82
N SER A 73 0.61 -6.00 -20.16
CA SER A 73 -0.71 -5.78 -20.78
C SER A 73 -1.68 -5.08 -19.83
N ASN A 74 -1.71 -5.52 -18.58
CA ASN A 74 -2.58 -4.99 -17.53
C ASN A 74 -2.15 -3.58 -17.09
N PHE A 75 -0.85 -3.36 -16.85
CA PHE A 75 -0.33 -2.03 -16.53
C PHE A 75 -0.60 -1.03 -17.67
N ALA A 76 -0.40 -1.42 -18.94
CA ALA A 76 -0.75 -0.57 -20.09
C ALA A 76 -2.26 -0.31 -20.23
N CYS A 77 -3.12 -1.22 -19.75
CA CYS A 77 -4.56 -0.99 -19.69
C CYS A 77 -4.92 0.05 -18.62
N ILE A 78 -4.37 -0.09 -17.42
CA ILE A 78 -4.63 0.82 -16.29
C ILE A 78 -4.02 2.21 -16.55
N ALA A 79 -2.78 2.27 -17.05
CA ALA A 79 -2.10 3.52 -17.37
C ALA A 79 -2.87 4.38 -18.38
N ARG A 80 -3.46 3.77 -19.42
CA ARG A 80 -4.33 4.46 -20.38
C ARG A 80 -5.60 5.03 -19.75
N GLN A 81 -6.21 4.29 -18.83
CA GLN A 81 -7.41 4.76 -18.11
C GLN A 81 -7.10 5.88 -17.10
N LEU A 82 -5.87 5.91 -16.58
CA LEU A 82 -5.35 6.91 -15.65
C LEU A 82 -4.59 8.06 -16.33
N ALA A 83 -4.47 8.05 -17.66
CA ALA A 83 -3.83 9.11 -18.42
C ALA A 83 -4.49 10.46 -18.11
N GLY A 84 -3.69 11.41 -17.63
CA GLY A 84 -4.18 12.72 -17.18
C GLY A 84 -5.01 12.73 -15.89
N VAL A 85 -5.24 11.59 -15.24
CA VAL A 85 -5.85 11.50 -13.89
C VAL A 85 -4.75 11.75 -12.85
N VAL A 86 -3.75 10.89 -12.83
CA VAL A 86 -2.54 11.03 -12.02
C VAL A 86 -1.34 11.47 -12.87
N ASP A 87 -0.30 11.97 -12.23
CA ASP A 87 0.99 12.30 -12.83
C ASP A 87 2.14 11.38 -12.36
N ASP A 88 1.89 10.54 -11.36
CA ASP A 88 2.86 9.68 -10.69
C ASP A 88 2.30 8.27 -10.46
N VAL A 89 3.13 7.25 -10.70
CA VAL A 89 2.90 5.87 -10.27
C VAL A 89 4.07 5.36 -9.45
N ALA A 90 3.79 4.84 -8.26
CA ALA A 90 4.77 4.13 -7.44
C ALA A 90 4.63 2.62 -7.64
N VAL A 91 5.73 1.95 -7.97
CA VAL A 91 5.76 0.49 -8.18
C VAL A 91 6.73 -0.19 -7.23
N ALA A 92 6.48 -1.46 -6.91
CA ALA A 92 7.44 -2.34 -6.25
C ALA A 92 7.11 -3.81 -6.58
N PHE A 93 8.11 -4.67 -6.61
CA PHE A 93 7.90 -6.11 -6.59
C PHE A 93 7.52 -6.59 -5.18
N ALA A 94 6.75 -7.67 -5.08
CA ALA A 94 6.42 -8.32 -3.81
C ALA A 94 7.68 -8.56 -2.97
N SER A 95 7.71 -8.06 -1.74
CA SER A 95 8.91 -8.15 -0.89
C SER A 95 8.93 -9.46 -0.10
N PHE A 96 9.78 -10.40 -0.51
CA PHE A 96 9.88 -11.73 0.10
C PHE A 96 10.79 -11.80 1.33
N SER A 97 11.39 -10.68 1.75
CA SER A 97 12.04 -10.53 3.06
C SER A 97 11.03 -10.72 4.20
N PHE A 98 9.76 -10.40 3.96
CA PHE A 98 8.65 -10.77 4.83
C PHE A 98 8.37 -12.27 4.75
N LYS A 99 8.93 -13.03 5.71
CA LYS A 99 8.71 -14.49 5.86
C LYS A 99 7.22 -14.90 5.75
N LYS A 100 6.30 -14.05 6.21
CA LYS A 100 4.85 -14.27 6.12
C LYS A 100 4.32 -14.27 4.68
N THR A 101 4.75 -13.33 3.84
CA THR A 101 4.36 -13.26 2.41
C THR A 101 4.79 -14.53 1.68
N ARG A 102 6.06 -14.94 1.86
CA ARG A 102 6.60 -16.19 1.30
C ARG A 102 5.81 -17.42 1.79
N ALA A 103 5.52 -17.52 3.09
CA ALA A 103 4.74 -18.64 3.64
C ALA A 103 3.29 -18.69 3.17
N ASN A 104 2.59 -17.54 3.09
CA ASN A 104 1.21 -17.49 2.61
C ASN A 104 1.12 -17.83 1.12
N LEU A 105 2.02 -17.31 0.29
CA LEU A 105 2.09 -17.63 -1.14
C LEU A 105 2.42 -19.11 -1.37
N SER A 106 3.42 -19.68 -0.70
CA SER A 106 3.74 -21.11 -0.81
C SER A 106 2.63 -22.04 -0.27
N ARG A 107 1.76 -21.57 0.63
CA ARG A 107 0.54 -22.32 1.00
C ARG A 107 -0.49 -22.25 -0.13
N ALA A 108 -0.85 -21.04 -0.56
CA ALA A 108 -1.85 -20.85 -1.62
C ALA A 108 -1.47 -21.49 -2.96
N ALA A 109 -0.18 -21.44 -3.33
CA ALA A 109 0.36 -22.10 -4.52
C ALA A 109 0.04 -23.60 -4.54
N ARG A 110 0.24 -24.29 -3.40
CA ARG A 110 -0.09 -25.71 -3.25
C ARG A 110 -1.59 -25.98 -3.19
N GLU A 111 -2.37 -25.09 -2.57
CA GLU A 111 -3.83 -25.24 -2.43
C GLU A 111 -4.59 -24.95 -3.74
N LYS A 112 -4.07 -24.04 -4.58
CA LYS A 112 -4.72 -23.54 -5.80
C LYS A 112 -4.05 -23.95 -7.11
N GLY A 113 -2.87 -24.59 -7.06
CA GLY A 113 -2.21 -25.15 -8.24
C GLY A 113 -1.45 -24.15 -9.12
N PHE A 114 -0.89 -23.07 -8.55
CA PHE A 114 -0.06 -22.09 -9.28
C PHE A 114 1.39 -22.09 -8.78
N SER A 115 2.33 -21.63 -9.61
CA SER A 115 3.73 -21.38 -9.21
C SER A 115 3.98 -19.89 -9.00
N TRP A 116 4.97 -19.54 -8.18
CA TRP A 116 5.43 -18.15 -8.00
C TRP A 116 6.94 -18.11 -7.86
N GLU A 117 7.54 -16.98 -8.25
CA GLU A 117 8.97 -16.75 -8.15
C GLU A 117 9.31 -15.35 -7.64
N ASP A 118 10.57 -15.17 -7.28
CA ASP A 118 11.16 -13.88 -6.93
C ASP A 118 12.23 -13.56 -7.97
N PRO A 119 11.91 -12.81 -9.05
CA PRO A 119 12.81 -12.68 -10.19
C PRO A 119 14.15 -12.04 -9.82
N GLU A 120 15.21 -12.40 -10.54
CA GLU A 120 16.52 -11.79 -10.32
C GLU A 120 16.51 -10.29 -10.63
N VAL A 121 17.43 -9.55 -9.98
CA VAL A 121 17.54 -8.09 -10.13
C VAL A 121 17.66 -7.63 -11.60
N PRO A 122 18.42 -8.27 -12.50
CA PRO A 122 18.48 -7.87 -13.91
C PRO A 122 17.12 -7.96 -14.63
N ALA A 123 16.32 -8.99 -14.34
CA ALA A 123 14.98 -9.15 -14.91
C ALA A 123 14.02 -8.08 -14.37
N LYS A 124 14.06 -7.81 -13.06
CA LYS A 124 13.30 -6.72 -12.43
C LYS A 124 13.66 -5.36 -13.03
N GLN A 125 14.96 -5.07 -13.17
CA GLN A 125 15.46 -3.83 -13.77
C GLN A 125 15.02 -3.65 -15.23
N ALA A 126 15.07 -4.71 -16.04
CA ALA A 126 14.56 -4.67 -17.42
C ALA A 126 13.06 -4.35 -17.43
N PHE A 127 12.28 -5.06 -16.61
CA PHE A 127 10.84 -4.88 -16.54
C PHE A 127 10.42 -3.48 -16.06
N ILE A 128 11.10 -2.92 -15.06
CA ILE A 128 10.82 -1.58 -14.55
C ILE A 128 11.06 -0.51 -15.63
N ARG A 129 12.03 -0.70 -16.53
CA ARG A 129 12.23 0.21 -17.69
C ARG A 129 11.08 0.13 -18.70
N GLU A 130 10.57 -1.07 -18.98
CA GLU A 130 9.41 -1.25 -19.86
C GLU A 130 8.16 -0.57 -19.28
N LEU A 131 7.85 -0.80 -17.99
CA LEU A 131 6.74 -0.13 -17.31
C LEU A 131 6.92 1.40 -17.27
N ALA A 132 8.15 1.90 -17.15
CA ALA A 132 8.42 3.33 -17.17
C ALA A 132 8.17 3.96 -18.55
N SER A 133 8.49 3.25 -19.65
CA SER A 133 8.10 3.67 -21.00
C SER A 133 6.58 3.76 -21.12
N ILE A 134 5.86 2.70 -20.74
CA ILE A 134 4.40 2.64 -20.79
C ILE A 134 3.76 3.76 -19.95
N ALA A 135 4.30 4.05 -18.76
CA ALA A 135 3.84 5.14 -17.92
C ALA A 135 4.08 6.51 -18.59
N SER A 136 5.28 6.72 -19.13
CA SER A 136 5.67 7.96 -19.82
C SER A 136 4.80 8.24 -21.05
N ASP A 137 4.47 7.21 -21.83
CA ASP A 137 3.58 7.30 -23.00
C ASP A 137 2.16 7.78 -22.63
N ASN A 138 1.77 7.65 -21.36
CA ASN A 138 0.49 8.09 -20.80
C ASN A 138 0.62 9.36 -19.92
N GLY A 139 1.79 10.01 -19.90
CA GLY A 139 2.06 11.21 -19.12
C GLY A 139 2.24 10.97 -17.61
N ILE A 140 2.56 9.75 -17.20
CA ILE A 140 2.70 9.32 -15.80
C ILE A 140 4.18 9.03 -15.51
N THR A 141 4.73 9.60 -14.44
CA THR A 141 6.12 9.32 -14.01
C THR A 141 6.16 8.07 -13.13
N LEU A 142 6.90 7.04 -13.56
CA LEU A 142 7.13 5.85 -12.74
C LEU A 142 8.25 6.09 -11.71
N ARG A 143 8.00 5.68 -10.46
CA ARG A 143 8.99 5.65 -9.38
C ARG A 143 9.01 4.32 -8.64
N LEU A 144 10.19 3.90 -8.20
CA LEU A 144 10.41 2.58 -7.57
C LEU A 144 10.45 2.67 -6.03
N CYS A 145 9.59 1.94 -5.34
CA CYS A 145 9.42 2.03 -3.90
C CYS A 145 10.29 1.01 -3.13
N GLY A 146 11.38 1.49 -2.51
CA GLY A 146 12.08 0.75 -1.45
C GLY A 146 12.82 -0.51 -1.90
N GLN A 147 13.21 -0.57 -3.18
CA GLN A 147 14.00 -1.63 -3.82
C GLN A 147 15.13 -0.97 -4.63
N SER A 148 16.06 -0.31 -3.94
CA SER A 148 17.12 0.49 -4.55
C SER A 148 18.04 -0.32 -5.46
N GLU A 149 18.20 -1.62 -5.18
CA GLU A 149 18.92 -2.59 -6.01
C GLU A 149 18.29 -2.75 -7.41
N CYS A 150 16.99 -2.49 -7.56
CA CYS A 150 16.27 -2.56 -8.83
C CYS A 150 16.12 -1.21 -9.54
N LEU A 151 16.73 -0.13 -9.03
CA LEU A 151 16.76 1.17 -9.72
C LEU A 151 17.54 1.09 -11.02
N THR A 152 17.14 1.88 -12.01
CA THR A 152 17.82 2.00 -13.31
C THR A 152 17.89 3.47 -13.73
N PRO A 153 18.83 3.85 -14.63
CA PRO A 153 18.96 5.22 -15.10
C PRO A 153 17.63 5.78 -15.66
N GLY A 154 17.31 7.03 -15.30
CA GLY A 154 16.05 7.68 -15.65
C GLY A 154 14.89 7.43 -14.68
N ILE A 155 15.01 6.46 -13.76
CA ILE A 155 13.94 6.10 -12.81
C ILE A 155 14.36 6.49 -11.40
N SER A 156 13.47 7.18 -10.68
CA SER A 156 13.72 7.69 -9.33
C SER A 156 13.06 6.83 -8.26
N SER A 157 13.59 6.89 -7.03
CA SER A 157 12.97 6.27 -5.87
C SER A 157 11.62 6.92 -5.57
N ALA A 158 10.60 6.11 -5.27
CA ALA A 158 9.32 6.61 -4.81
C ALA A 158 9.44 7.17 -3.38
N VAL A 159 8.84 8.33 -3.17
CA VAL A 159 8.74 9.01 -1.88
C VAL A 159 7.28 8.92 -1.45
N CYS A 160 6.94 7.94 -0.61
CA CYS A 160 5.54 7.70 -0.17
C CYS A 160 5.08 8.70 0.90
N ILE A 161 6.02 9.29 1.64
CA ILE A 161 5.77 10.43 2.51
C ILE A 161 6.59 11.56 1.90
N ASP A 162 5.97 12.36 1.04
CA ASP A 162 6.63 13.42 0.26
C ASP A 162 6.14 14.79 0.72
N ALA A 163 6.97 15.46 1.53
CA ALA A 163 6.64 16.80 2.03
C ALA A 163 6.66 17.87 0.92
N MET A 164 7.40 17.67 -0.17
CA MET A 164 7.41 18.59 -1.31
C MET A 164 6.11 18.47 -2.10
N ARG A 165 5.67 17.24 -2.43
CA ARG A 165 4.36 17.04 -3.07
C ARG A 165 3.22 17.51 -2.16
N LEU A 166 3.30 17.29 -0.85
CA LEU A 166 2.29 17.75 0.10
C LEU A 166 2.28 19.30 0.19
N SER A 167 3.43 19.95 0.05
CA SER A 167 3.53 21.41 -0.05
C SER A 167 2.84 21.97 -1.30
N LEU A 168 2.93 21.25 -2.44
CA LEU A 168 2.20 21.61 -3.67
C LEU A 168 0.68 21.51 -3.48
N VAL A 169 0.20 20.44 -2.81
CA VAL A 169 -1.23 20.28 -2.48
C VAL A 169 -1.70 21.37 -1.50
N ALA A 170 -0.85 21.75 -0.54
CA ALA A 170 -1.19 22.72 0.49
C ALA A 170 -1.11 24.19 0.04
N GLY A 171 -0.52 24.48 -1.13
CA GLY A 171 -0.20 25.84 -1.56
C GLY A 171 0.82 26.57 -0.67
N ARG A 172 1.52 25.85 0.22
CA ARG A 172 2.47 26.40 1.20
C ARG A 172 3.53 25.36 1.57
N LEU A 173 4.71 25.82 1.99
CA LEU A 173 5.77 24.92 2.45
C LEU A 173 5.33 24.14 3.70
N ILE A 174 5.57 22.83 3.67
CA ILE A 174 5.44 21.92 4.80
C ILE A 174 6.85 21.45 5.16
N PRO A 175 7.41 21.87 6.32
CA PRO A 175 8.73 21.43 6.74
C PRO A 175 8.69 19.95 7.16
N SER A 176 9.71 19.21 6.76
CA SER A 176 9.90 17.80 7.13
C SER A 176 11.28 17.53 7.71
N LYS A 177 11.47 16.30 8.19
CA LYS A 177 12.77 15.77 8.62
C LYS A 177 13.08 14.51 7.83
N ARG A 178 14.37 14.31 7.52
CA ARG A 178 14.92 13.07 6.95
C ARG A 178 16.06 12.55 7.82
N PRO A 179 16.32 11.24 7.84
CA PRO A 179 15.55 10.17 7.17
C PRO A 179 14.20 9.92 7.85
N GLY A 180 13.25 9.34 7.10
CA GLY A 180 12.01 8.81 7.66
C GLY A 180 12.19 7.48 8.42
N HIS A 181 11.09 6.87 8.86
CA HIS A 181 11.10 5.65 9.68
C HIS A 181 11.83 4.43 9.07
N ARG A 182 12.00 4.40 7.74
CA ARG A 182 12.69 3.32 7.01
C ARG A 182 14.20 3.54 6.88
N GLY A 183 14.78 4.53 7.56
CA GLY A 183 16.21 4.81 7.55
C GLY A 183 16.68 5.49 6.25
N LYS A 184 18.01 5.60 6.08
CA LYS A 184 18.65 6.39 5.01
C LYS A 184 18.43 5.81 3.60
N GLU A 185 18.10 4.53 3.50
CA GLU A 185 17.85 3.83 2.22
C GLU A 185 16.49 4.17 1.60
N CYS A 186 15.59 4.80 2.37
CA CYS A 186 14.28 5.21 1.91
C CYS A 186 14.20 6.74 1.82
N GLY A 187 13.81 7.25 0.64
CA GLY A 187 13.68 8.69 0.40
C GLY A 187 12.51 9.38 1.13
N CYS A 188 11.67 8.63 1.85
CA CYS A 188 10.51 9.17 2.56
C CYS A 188 10.90 10.11 3.70
N ASP A 189 10.11 11.18 3.84
CA ASP A 189 10.13 12.07 4.99
C ASP A 189 9.61 11.40 6.27
N TYR A 190 9.94 11.96 7.43
CA TYR A 190 9.43 11.48 8.72
C TYR A 190 7.91 11.65 8.84
N SER A 191 7.22 10.55 9.12
CA SER A 191 5.81 10.47 9.51
C SER A 191 5.65 9.68 10.82
N ARG A 192 4.45 9.72 11.41
CA ARG A 192 4.01 8.73 12.41
C ARG A 192 2.91 7.90 11.78
N ASP A 193 3.03 6.58 11.87
CA ASP A 193 1.99 5.66 11.40
C ASP A 193 0.84 5.60 12.42
N ILE A 194 -0.38 5.55 11.92
CA ILE A 194 -1.64 5.43 12.69
C ILE A 194 -2.40 4.13 12.33
N GLY A 195 -1.88 3.34 11.40
CA GLY A 195 -2.43 2.06 11.00
C GLY A 195 -2.19 0.94 12.02
N ALA A 196 -2.92 -0.16 11.85
CA ALA A 196 -2.78 -1.35 12.69
C ALA A 196 -2.73 -2.63 11.83
N TYR A 197 -1.85 -3.57 12.18
CA TYR A 197 -1.83 -4.90 11.57
C TYR A 197 -3.01 -5.76 12.05
N ASP A 198 -3.33 -6.79 11.25
CA ASP A 198 -4.51 -7.64 11.40
C ASP A 198 -5.88 -6.91 11.39
N THR A 199 -6.00 -5.70 10.80
CA THR A 199 -7.31 -5.01 10.64
C THR A 199 -7.80 -4.94 9.19
N CYS A 200 -6.99 -5.34 8.21
CA CYS A 200 -7.39 -5.33 6.80
C CYS A 200 -8.29 -6.53 6.46
N GLY A 201 -9.51 -6.24 5.97
CA GLY A 201 -10.51 -7.24 5.56
C GLY A 201 -10.33 -7.81 4.15
N HIS A 202 -9.43 -7.26 3.31
CA HIS A 202 -9.36 -7.60 1.87
C HIS A 202 -8.86 -9.02 1.54
N GLY A 203 -8.23 -9.72 2.48
CA GLY A 203 -7.85 -11.13 2.32
C GLY A 203 -6.75 -11.47 1.31
N CYS A 204 -6.00 -10.48 0.80
CA CYS A 204 -4.99 -10.70 -0.25
C CYS A 204 -3.92 -11.73 0.15
N ILE A 205 -3.63 -12.69 -0.73
CA ILE A 205 -2.82 -13.89 -0.40
C ILE A 205 -1.37 -13.54 -0.03
N TYR A 206 -0.77 -12.55 -0.68
CA TYR A 206 0.60 -12.10 -0.42
C TYR A 206 0.73 -11.18 0.81
N CYS A 207 -0.37 -10.87 1.51
CA CYS A 207 -0.37 -9.87 2.58
C CYS A 207 0.55 -10.24 3.75
N TYR A 208 1.49 -9.36 4.08
CA TYR A 208 2.34 -9.47 5.28
C TYR A 208 1.66 -8.89 6.53
N ALA A 209 0.73 -7.95 6.38
CA ALA A 209 0.11 -7.21 7.47
C ALA A 209 -1.03 -7.97 8.16
N THR A 210 -1.66 -8.93 7.48
CA THR A 210 -2.73 -9.78 8.06
C THR A 210 -2.20 -11.18 8.34
N THR A 211 -2.28 -11.61 9.60
CA THR A 211 -1.84 -12.95 10.05
C THR A 211 -2.97 -13.96 10.03
N ASN A 212 -4.19 -13.52 10.33
CA ASN A 212 -5.40 -14.34 10.31
C ASN A 212 -6.55 -13.48 9.77
N HIS A 213 -7.02 -13.79 8.56
CA HIS A 213 -8.06 -13.03 7.87
C HIS A 213 -9.43 -13.15 8.56
N LYS A 214 -9.78 -14.32 9.13
CA LYS A 214 -11.00 -14.46 9.93
C LYS A 214 -10.98 -13.56 11.16
N ALA A 215 -9.82 -13.39 11.78
CA ALA A 215 -9.66 -12.47 12.90
C ALA A 215 -9.72 -11.00 12.46
N SER A 216 -9.18 -10.64 11.28
CA SER A 216 -9.27 -9.25 10.80
C SER A 216 -10.70 -8.84 10.43
N LEU A 217 -11.48 -9.73 9.80
CA LEU A 217 -12.91 -9.50 9.58
C LEU A 217 -13.64 -9.23 10.91
N SER A 218 -13.42 -10.05 11.94
CA SER A 218 -13.99 -9.82 13.27
C SER A 218 -13.56 -8.51 13.93
N PHE A 219 -12.43 -7.89 13.54
CA PHE A 219 -12.05 -6.55 14.01
C PHE A 219 -12.70 -5.44 13.17
N CYS A 220 -12.95 -5.66 11.88
CA CYS A 220 -13.77 -4.77 11.06
C CYS A 220 -15.21 -4.69 11.60
N ASP A 221 -15.83 -5.84 11.90
CA ASP A 221 -17.20 -5.93 12.42
C ASP A 221 -17.36 -5.27 13.81
N GLN A 222 -16.26 -5.17 14.57
CA GLN A 222 -16.20 -4.58 15.91
C GLN A 222 -15.60 -3.16 15.90
N HIS A 223 -15.42 -2.55 14.72
CA HIS A 223 -14.87 -1.21 14.63
C HIS A 223 -15.89 -0.17 15.11
N ASP A 224 -15.55 0.54 16.17
CA ASP A 224 -16.23 1.76 16.62
C ASP A 224 -15.56 2.98 15.94
N PRO A 225 -16.27 3.72 15.07
CA PRO A 225 -15.73 4.93 14.43
C PRO A 225 -15.39 6.06 15.41
N MET A 226 -15.93 6.04 16.63
CA MET A 226 -15.65 7.02 17.69
C MET A 226 -14.49 6.61 18.60
N ALA A 227 -13.97 5.39 18.46
CA ALA A 227 -12.84 4.93 19.25
C ALA A 227 -11.51 5.50 18.74
N GLU A 228 -10.61 5.88 19.66
CA GLU A 228 -9.26 6.36 19.36
C GLU A 228 -8.36 5.35 18.62
N TRP A 229 -8.78 4.08 18.53
CA TRP A 229 -7.98 2.97 18.02
C TRP A 229 -8.76 2.12 17.02
N LEU A 230 -8.16 1.88 15.84
CA LEU A 230 -8.67 0.91 14.84
C LEU A 230 -8.88 -0.51 15.41
N ARG A 231 -8.20 -0.82 16.52
CA ARG A 231 -8.34 -2.06 17.28
C ARG A 231 -7.95 -1.79 18.74
N GLY A 232 -8.85 -2.11 19.68
CA GLY A 232 -8.60 -1.89 21.11
C GLY A 232 -7.30 -2.56 21.62
N PRO A 233 -6.65 -1.98 22.65
CA PRO A 233 -5.32 -2.39 23.09
C PRO A 233 -5.28 -3.86 23.54
N ARG A 234 -4.30 -4.62 23.05
CA ARG A 234 -4.09 -6.05 23.39
C ARG A 234 -4.08 -6.36 24.90
N ARG A 235 -3.80 -5.37 25.76
CA ARG A 235 -3.67 -5.51 27.22
C ARG A 235 -4.99 -5.51 27.99
N LEU A 236 -6.14 -5.24 27.37
CA LEU A 236 -7.46 -5.31 28.02
C LEU A 236 -8.17 -6.68 27.88
N ARG A 237 -7.51 -7.69 27.29
CA ARG A 237 -7.90 -9.09 27.52
C ARG A 237 -7.46 -9.48 28.92
N GLY A 238 -8.30 -9.19 29.90
CA GLY A 238 -8.02 -9.43 31.30
C GLY A 238 -7.60 -10.87 31.56
N ARG A 239 -6.52 -11.03 32.32
CA ARG A 239 -6.44 -12.15 33.26
C ARG A 239 -7.74 -12.11 34.07
N SER A 240 -8.34 -13.27 34.29
CA SER A 240 -9.52 -13.41 35.15
C SER A 240 -9.26 -12.68 36.48
N ALA A 241 -10.22 -11.83 36.88
CA ALA A 241 -10.23 -11.25 38.20
C ALA A 241 -10.53 -12.36 39.23
N LYS A 242 -9.50 -13.14 39.58
CA LYS A 242 -9.51 -13.91 40.82
C LYS A 242 -9.10 -12.97 41.94
N ALA A 243 -10.07 -12.65 42.78
CA ALA A 243 -9.84 -12.12 44.12
C ALA A 243 -9.08 -13.14 44.99
N SER A 244 -8.74 -12.72 46.22
CA SER A 244 -7.92 -13.44 47.24
C SER A 244 -6.41 -13.41 46.95
N PHE A 245 -5.49 -13.16 47.89
CA PHE A 245 -5.52 -12.82 49.34
C PHE A 245 -4.69 -11.52 49.55
N LEU A 246 -5.00 -10.61 50.48
CA LEU A 246 -4.71 -10.61 51.94
C LEU A 246 -3.23 -10.85 52.31
N GLU A 247 -2.69 -9.95 53.16
CA GLU A 247 -1.35 -9.97 53.80
C GLU A 247 -0.15 -9.97 52.81
N GLU A 248 1.00 -9.34 53.02
CA GLU A 248 1.64 -8.62 54.13
C GLU A 248 2.62 -7.58 53.48
N ASN A 249 3.35 -6.64 54.11
CA ASN A 249 3.55 -6.24 55.52
C ASN A 249 3.95 -4.73 55.54
N HIS A 250 4.16 -4.14 56.72
CA HIS A 250 4.84 -2.85 56.94
C HIS A 250 6.31 -3.05 57.34
N SER A 251 7.24 -2.31 56.71
CA SER A 251 8.43 -1.68 57.32
C SER A 251 9.14 -0.80 56.29
#